data_AF-A0A3B1CRZ2-F1
#
_entry.id   AF-A0A3B1CRZ2-F1
#
_cell.length_a   1.000
_cell.length_b   1.000
_cell.length_c   1.000
_cell.angle_alpha   90.00
_cell.angle_beta   90.00
_cell.angle_gamma   90.00
#
_symmetry.space_group_name_H-M   'P 1'
#
loop_
_entity.id
_entity.type
_entity.pdbx_description
1 polymer ?
#
loop_
_entity_poly.entity_id
_entity_poly.type
_entity_poly.pdbx_seq_one_letter_code
_entity_poly.pdbx_strand_id
1 'polypeptide(L)'
;MLNKLKYPAGLAIILFMLTAPATFAQQFVEQKGKPVTPYGDFCSLCSTYGICTIQSSPEKAERAIRDYYNKKGLDVEIEEISGRFIKAKVKDKGKIVDTILFDSSTGRFRSIY
;
A
#
# COMPACT_ATOMS: atom_id res chain seq x y z
N MET A 1 -12.30 66.52 21.58
CA MET A 1 -11.72 65.67 22.66
C MET A 1 -11.62 64.24 22.13
N LEU A 2 -10.43 63.83 21.65
CA LEU A 2 -10.22 62.43 21.22
C LEU A 2 -9.70 61.61 22.41
N ASN A 3 -10.43 60.54 22.73
CA ASN A 3 -10.12 59.65 23.84
C ASN A 3 -8.87 58.83 23.50
N LYS A 4 -7.79 59.00 24.26
CA LYS A 4 -6.59 58.16 24.14
C LYS A 4 -6.88 56.78 24.71
N LEU A 5 -7.18 55.84 23.83
CA LEU A 5 -7.38 54.43 24.18
C LEU A 5 -6.03 53.81 24.54
N LYS A 6 -5.71 53.79 25.84
CA LYS A 6 -4.50 53.15 26.38
C LYS A 6 -4.74 51.65 26.45
N TYR A 7 -4.37 50.93 25.40
CA TYR A 7 -4.32 49.47 25.46
C TYR A 7 -3.07 49.05 26.26
N PRO A 8 -3.22 48.29 27.36
CA PRO A 8 -2.06 47.76 28.08
C PRO A 8 -1.38 46.70 27.22
N ALA A 9 -0.05 46.65 27.28
CA ALA A 9 0.82 45.78 26.48
C ALA A 9 0.43 44.28 26.46
N GLY A 10 -0.41 43.82 27.39
CA GLY A 10 -0.94 42.45 27.43
C GLY A 10 -1.88 42.09 26.27
N LEU A 11 -2.61 43.05 25.68
CA LEU A 11 -3.56 42.74 24.60
C LEU A 11 -2.84 42.39 23.28
N ALA A 12 -1.66 42.96 23.06
CA ALA A 12 -0.81 42.64 21.91
C ALA A 12 -0.19 41.23 22.01
N ILE A 13 0.12 40.76 23.22
CA ILE A 13 0.72 39.43 23.44
C ILE A 13 -0.29 38.32 23.18
N ILE A 14 -1.54 38.51 23.59
CA ILE A 14 -2.63 37.55 23.34
C ILE A 14 -2.94 37.47 21.84
N LEU A 15 -2.91 38.60 21.13
CA LEU A 15 -3.13 38.62 19.68
C LEU A 15 -1.99 37.91 18.91
N PHE A 16 -0.75 38.00 19.40
CA PHE A 16 0.42 37.36 18.76
C PHE A 16 0.42 35.83 18.93
N MET A 17 -0.10 35.30 20.05
CA MET A 17 -0.26 33.85 20.23
C MET A 17 -1.39 33.25 19.37
N LEU A 18 -2.41 34.03 19.03
CA LEU A 18 -3.52 33.59 18.17
C LEU A 18 -3.15 33.53 16.68
N THR A 19 -2.04 34.17 16.27
CA THR A 19 -1.58 34.21 14.88
C THR A 19 -0.40 33.30 14.60
N ALA A 20 0.09 32.50 15.55
CA ALA A 20 1.13 31.52 15.27
C ALA A 20 0.53 30.41 14.39
N PRO A 21 0.83 30.32 13.09
CA PRO A 21 0.46 29.14 12.34
C PRO A 21 1.20 27.99 13.01
N ALA A 22 0.44 27.07 13.60
CA ALA A 22 0.95 25.77 13.95
C ALA A 22 1.38 25.12 12.64
N THR A 23 2.63 25.36 12.24
CA THR A 23 3.34 24.58 11.24
C THR A 23 3.59 23.21 11.87
N PHE A 24 2.52 22.47 12.07
CA PHE A 24 2.58 21.02 12.06
C PHE A 24 3.13 20.68 10.68
N ALA A 25 4.43 20.49 10.61
CA ALA A 25 5.03 19.69 9.57
C ALA A 25 4.32 18.33 9.66
N GLN A 26 3.26 18.16 8.86
CA GLN A 26 2.81 16.85 8.45
C GLN A 26 4.02 16.23 7.76
N GLN A 27 4.80 15.47 8.53
CA GLN A 27 5.71 14.50 7.96
C GLN A 27 4.82 13.52 7.19
N PHE A 28 4.64 13.80 5.90
CA PHE A 28 4.23 12.79 4.97
C PHE A 28 5.36 11.77 4.99
N VAL A 29 5.15 10.70 5.76
CA VAL A 29 5.80 9.43 5.45
C VAL A 29 5.44 9.18 4.01
N GLU A 30 6.43 9.27 3.13
CA GLU A 30 6.34 8.86 1.75
C GLU A 30 6.02 7.36 1.78
N GLN A 31 4.73 7.03 1.87
CA GLN A 31 4.27 5.70 1.53
C GLN A 31 4.59 5.56 0.05
N LYS A 32 5.70 4.87 -0.24
CA LYS A 32 5.95 4.26 -1.54
C LYS A 32 4.62 3.73 -2.03
N GLY A 33 4.23 4.17 -3.22
CA GLY A 33 2.84 4.30 -3.67
C GLY A 33 1.91 3.14 -3.29
N LYS A 34 0.63 3.47 -3.13
CA LYS A 34 -0.45 2.53 -2.78
C LYS A 34 -0.23 1.16 -3.46
N PRO A 35 -0.24 0.04 -2.71
CA PRO A 35 0.00 -1.26 -3.29
C PRO A 35 -1.02 -1.54 -4.40
N VAL A 36 -0.52 -2.01 -5.55
CA VAL A 36 -1.34 -2.38 -6.71
C VAL A 36 -2.19 -3.64 -6.45
N THR A 37 -1.88 -4.33 -5.35
CA THR A 37 -2.55 -5.53 -4.87
C THR A 37 -3.49 -5.16 -3.73
N PRO A 38 -4.82 -5.23 -3.94
CA PRO A 38 -5.76 -5.07 -2.84
C PRO A 38 -5.52 -6.12 -1.76
N TYR A 39 -5.60 -5.71 -0.49
CA TYR A 39 -5.36 -6.62 0.62
C TYR A 39 -6.38 -7.76 0.61
N GLY A 40 -5.89 -9.01 0.59
CA GLY A 40 -6.72 -10.20 0.66
C GLY A 40 -7.40 -10.60 -0.65
N ASP A 41 -6.99 -10.01 -1.78
CA ASP A 41 -7.47 -10.41 -3.10
C ASP A 41 -7.09 -11.87 -3.45
N PHE A 42 -7.78 -12.46 -4.40
CA PHE A 42 -7.68 -13.87 -4.76
C PHE A 42 -7.43 -14.06 -6.25
N CYS A 43 -6.68 -15.09 -6.60
CA CYS A 43 -6.53 -15.46 -8.00
C CYS A 43 -7.84 -16.08 -8.53
N SER A 44 -8.13 -15.85 -9.82
CA SER A 44 -9.38 -16.31 -10.45
C SER A 44 -9.52 -17.84 -10.55
N LEU A 45 -8.43 -18.59 -10.39
CA LEU A 45 -8.46 -20.06 -10.40
C LEU A 45 -8.86 -20.67 -9.05
N CYS A 46 -8.94 -19.84 -8.01
CA CYS A 46 -9.43 -20.24 -6.70
C CYS A 46 -10.86 -19.72 -6.55
N SER A 47 -11.78 -20.63 -6.21
CA SER A 47 -13.21 -20.37 -6.19
C SER A 47 -13.67 -19.61 -4.94
N THR A 48 -14.92 -19.12 -4.98
CA THR A 48 -15.64 -18.62 -3.81
C THR A 48 -15.56 -19.64 -2.67
N TYR A 49 -15.30 -19.20 -1.44
CA TYR A 49 -15.10 -20.03 -0.23
C TYR A 49 -13.73 -20.68 -0.05
N GLY A 50 -12.69 -20.23 -0.77
CA GLY A 50 -11.28 -20.55 -0.43
C GLY A 50 -10.79 -21.92 -0.87
N ILE A 51 -11.55 -22.61 -1.74
CA ILE A 51 -11.11 -23.85 -2.38
C ILE A 51 -10.26 -23.48 -3.60
N CYS A 52 -9.00 -23.91 -3.58
CA CYS A 52 -8.07 -23.69 -4.68
C CYS A 52 -7.44 -24.99 -5.22
N THR A 53 -7.53 -25.17 -6.54
CA THR A 53 -6.97 -26.33 -7.27
C THR A 53 -5.48 -26.18 -7.59
N ILE A 54 -4.91 -24.99 -7.33
CA ILE A 54 -3.49 -24.64 -7.56
C ILE A 54 -2.53 -25.43 -6.66
N GLN A 55 -2.99 -25.90 -5.50
CA GLN A 55 -2.18 -26.60 -4.49
C GLN A 55 -1.28 -27.72 -5.03
N SER A 56 -1.63 -28.31 -6.18
CA SER A 56 -0.95 -29.47 -6.74
C SER A 56 0.33 -29.18 -7.53
N SER A 57 0.67 -27.92 -7.88
CA SER A 57 1.85 -27.65 -8.72
C SER A 57 2.40 -26.21 -8.58
N PRO A 58 3.72 -26.04 -8.32
CA PRO A 58 4.40 -24.75 -8.35
C PRO A 58 4.21 -24.01 -9.69
N GLU A 59 4.27 -24.72 -10.82
CA GLU A 59 4.08 -24.12 -12.15
C GLU A 59 2.68 -23.53 -12.33
N LYS A 60 1.64 -24.21 -11.81
CA LYS A 60 0.27 -23.68 -11.82
C LYS A 60 0.15 -22.44 -10.96
N ALA A 61 0.85 -22.41 -9.83
CA ALA A 61 0.86 -21.27 -8.93
C ALA A 61 1.55 -20.06 -9.56
N GLU A 62 2.73 -20.25 -10.17
CA GLU A 62 3.41 -19.20 -10.92
C GLU A 62 2.55 -18.67 -12.07
N ARG A 63 1.93 -19.57 -12.85
CA ARG A 63 1.02 -19.17 -13.93
C ARG A 63 -0.13 -18.34 -13.39
N ALA A 64 -0.75 -18.74 -12.28
CA ALA A 64 -1.85 -18.01 -11.67
C ALA A 64 -1.46 -16.60 -11.23
N ILE A 65 -0.26 -16.45 -10.64
CA ILE A 65 0.28 -15.14 -10.26
C ILE A 65 0.46 -14.27 -11.51
N ARG A 66 1.15 -14.80 -12.54
CA ARG A 66 1.40 -14.08 -13.80
C ARG A 66 0.10 -13.67 -14.47
N ASP A 67 -0.86 -14.58 -14.62
CA ASP A 67 -2.15 -14.31 -15.25
C ASP A 67 -2.93 -13.21 -14.53
N TYR A 68 -2.86 -13.17 -13.19
CA TYR A 68 -3.53 -12.14 -12.39
C TYR A 68 -2.95 -10.75 -12.65
N TYR A 69 -1.62 -10.59 -12.67
CA TYR A 69 -0.97 -9.29 -12.87
C TYR A 69 -0.89 -8.87 -14.34
N ASN A 70 -0.76 -9.81 -15.28
CA ASN A 70 -0.77 -9.53 -16.72
C ASN A 70 -2.08 -8.86 -17.16
N LYS A 71 -3.22 -9.27 -16.59
CA LYS A 71 -4.53 -8.62 -16.83
C LYS A 71 -4.58 -7.15 -16.39
N LYS A 72 -3.67 -6.75 -15.50
CA LYS A 72 -3.50 -5.37 -15.02
C LYS A 72 -2.38 -4.61 -15.75
N GLY A 73 -1.74 -5.24 -16.74
CA GLY A 73 -0.59 -4.66 -17.44
C GLY A 73 0.70 -4.65 -16.61
N LEU A 74 0.79 -5.51 -15.59
CA LEU A 74 1.93 -5.62 -14.70
C LEU A 74 2.68 -6.94 -14.94
N ASP A 75 4.00 -6.91 -14.76
CA ASP A 75 4.87 -8.09 -14.85
C ASP A 75 5.22 -8.61 -13.45
N VAL A 76 5.66 -9.87 -13.36
CA VAL A 76 5.99 -10.54 -12.11
C VAL A 76 7.30 -11.30 -12.21
N GLU A 77 8.16 -11.11 -11.23
CA GLU A 77 9.37 -11.89 -10.99
C GLU A 77 9.19 -12.73 -9.72
N ILE A 78 9.34 -14.06 -9.85
CA ILE A 78 9.28 -14.98 -8.71
C ILE A 78 10.62 -14.93 -7.98
N GLU A 79 10.62 -14.61 -6.70
CA GLU A 79 11.84 -14.56 -5.88
C GLU A 79 12.10 -15.87 -5.16
N GLU A 80 11.06 -16.44 -4.54
CA GLU A 80 11.20 -17.57 -3.64
C GLU A 80 9.92 -18.41 -3.62
N ILE A 81 10.07 -19.73 -3.54
CA ILE A 81 8.99 -20.69 -3.33
C ILE A 81 9.31 -21.47 -2.05
N SER A 82 8.45 -21.34 -1.05
CA SER A 82 8.62 -22.00 0.26
C SER A 82 7.32 -22.70 0.66
N GLY A 83 7.26 -24.00 0.39
CA GLY A 83 6.07 -24.82 0.62
C GLY A 83 4.85 -24.28 -0.14
N ARG A 84 3.84 -23.82 0.61
CA ARG A 84 2.60 -23.23 0.03
C ARG A 84 2.71 -21.75 -0.31
N PHE A 85 3.81 -21.08 0.04
CA PHE A 85 3.95 -19.64 -0.15
C PHE A 85 4.92 -19.33 -1.29
N ILE A 86 4.56 -18.35 -2.11
CA ILE A 86 5.41 -17.86 -3.20
C ILE A 86 5.59 -16.36 -3.01
N LYS A 87 6.85 -15.93 -2.90
CA LYS A 87 7.22 -14.53 -2.84
C LYS A 87 7.53 -14.03 -4.25
N ALA A 88 6.96 -12.89 -4.63
CA ALA A 88 7.17 -12.33 -5.96
C ALA A 88 7.23 -10.80 -5.95
N LYS A 89 8.01 -10.24 -6.86
CA LYS A 89 8.08 -8.80 -7.15
C LYS A 89 7.13 -8.47 -8.30
N VAL A 90 6.24 -7.50 -8.07
CA VAL A 90 5.35 -6.96 -9.11
C VAL A 90 6.02 -5.75 -9.73
N LYS A 91 6.04 -5.69 -11.06
CA LYS A 91 6.71 -4.64 -11.84
C LYS A 91 5.74 -3.90 -12.75
N ASP A 92 5.87 -2.59 -12.80
CA ASP A 92 5.29 -1.73 -13.83
C ASP A 92 6.44 -1.14 -14.67
N LYS A 93 6.48 -1.46 -15.96
CA LYS A 93 7.52 -0.99 -16.91
C LYS A 93 8.94 -1.16 -16.36
N GLY A 94 9.21 -2.31 -15.75
CA GLY A 94 10.51 -2.66 -15.17
C GLY A 94 10.80 -2.10 -13.77
N LYS A 95 9.94 -1.21 -13.23
CA LYS A 95 10.06 -0.71 -11.85
C LYS A 95 9.26 -1.58 -10.90
N ILE A 96 9.86 -1.96 -9.77
CA ILE A 96 9.14 -2.70 -8.73
C ILE A 96 8.13 -1.77 -8.06
N VAL A 97 6.86 -2.16 -8.10
CA VAL A 97 5.74 -1.39 -7.53
C VAL A 97 5.11 -2.07 -6.31
N ASP A 98 5.36 -3.37 -6.12
CA ASP A 98 4.87 -4.12 -4.97
C ASP A 98 5.73 -5.38 -4.79
N THR A 99 5.73 -5.94 -3.58
CA THR A 99 6.26 -7.27 -3.31
C THR A 99 5.19 -8.03 -2.56
N ILE A 100 4.85 -9.19 -3.09
CA ILE A 100 3.70 -9.96 -2.65
C ILE A 100 4.10 -11.33 -2.13
N LEU A 101 3.26 -11.85 -1.26
CA LEU A 101 3.22 -13.23 -0.85
C LEU A 101 1.92 -13.85 -1.35
N PHE A 102 2.03 -14.86 -2.20
CA PHE A 102 0.93 -15.66 -2.69
C PHE A 102 0.82 -16.96 -1.88
N ASP A 103 -0.35 -17.24 -1.34
CA ASP A 103 -0.65 -18.51 -0.68
C ASP A 103 -1.31 -19.47 -1.69
N SER A 104 -0.55 -20.42 -2.22
CA SER A 104 -1.04 -21.41 -3.19
C SER A 104 -2.10 -22.35 -2.61
N SER A 105 -2.24 -22.40 -1.27
CA SER A 105 -3.28 -23.17 -0.61
C SER A 105 -4.66 -22.54 -0.72
N THR A 106 -4.71 -21.21 -0.66
CA THR A 106 -5.98 -20.46 -0.63
C THR A 106 -6.18 -19.57 -1.85
N GLY A 107 -5.14 -19.35 -2.66
CA GLY A 107 -5.16 -18.41 -3.77
C GLY A 107 -4.98 -16.95 -3.40
N ARG A 108 -4.63 -16.65 -2.15
CA ARG A 108 -4.66 -15.29 -1.64
C ARG A 108 -3.38 -14.55 -1.93
N PHE A 109 -3.51 -13.30 -2.32
CA PHE A 109 -2.41 -12.35 -2.43
C PHE A 109 -2.32 -11.47 -1.18
N ARG A 110 -1.10 -11.20 -0.74
CA ARG A 110 -0.79 -10.23 0.31
C ARG A 110 0.38 -9.38 -0.12
N SER A 111 0.21 -8.07 -0.18
CA SER A 111 1.35 -7.15 -0.23
C SER A 111 2.07 -7.19 1.13
N ILE A 112 3.40 -7.21 1.10
CA ILE A 112 4.24 -7.33 2.31
C ILE A 112 5.20 -6.14 2.52
N TYR A 113 5.10 -5.07 1.70
CA TYR A 113 5.90 -3.84 1.83
C TYR A 113 5.14 -2.58 1.44
#